data_AF-A0AAV2EK98-F1
#
_entry.id   AF-A0AAV2EK98-F1
#
_cell.length_a   1.000
_cell.length_b   1.000
_cell.length_c   1.000
_cell.angle_alpha   90.00
_cell.angle_beta   90.00
_cell.angle_gamma   90.00
#
_symmetry.space_group_name_H-M   'P 1'
#
loop_
_entity.id
_entity.type
_entity.pdbx_description
1 polymer ?
#
loop_
_entity_poly.entity_id
_entity_poly.type
_entity_poly.pdbx_seq_one_letter_code
_entity_poly.pdbx_strand_id
1 'polypeptide(L)'
;MFAVSRIKALLPLQISHPIAPALPHAAAFFFAAPKSALFSIYPAVNQFPASPSRTPIMGSSGPMFSRVQNRNFRPAEAAGDLTTSYPSGEIHDIVDPMFAGKTTSLLRRIQSESENGRSVAVVKSDKDTRYGLDSIVTHDSLKLPCWSLPKLSMFRQSLGVDAYNQLDVIGIDEAQFFGDLYDFCREAADQDGKTVIVAGLDGDYMRSFSAVLDIIPLADSVTKLTARCELCGKRAFFTLRKTDETKVELIAGADVYMPVCRQHYVSGQAVVEATRAVVEESPQKVQIG
;
A
#
# COMPACT_ATOMS: atom_id res chain seq x y z
N MET A 1 -34.65 -36.51 37.97
CA MET A 1 -35.70 -37.54 38.14
C MET A 1 -36.71 -37.35 37.03
N PHE A 2 -36.89 -38.41 36.21
CA PHE A 2 -37.98 -38.75 35.28
C PHE A 2 -38.57 -37.66 34.34
N ALA A 3 -38.85 -37.81 33.04
CA ALA A 3 -38.56 -38.70 31.91
C ALA A 3 -39.80 -38.69 30.97
N VAL A 4 -39.58 -38.68 29.63
CA VAL A 4 -40.44 -39.28 28.56
C VAL A 4 -41.72 -38.48 28.19
N SER A 5 -42.26 -38.33 26.96
CA SER A 5 -42.14 -38.87 25.58
C SER A 5 -42.76 -37.83 24.61
N ARG A 6 -42.20 -37.48 23.44
CA ARG A 6 -42.39 -38.03 22.06
C ARG A 6 -43.83 -38.36 21.58
N ILE A 7 -44.18 -37.81 20.40
CA ILE A 7 -44.84 -38.39 19.18
C ILE A 7 -45.75 -37.33 18.52
N LYS A 8 -45.40 -36.75 17.35
CA LYS A 8 -45.61 -37.19 15.94
C LYS A 8 -47.09 -37.21 15.48
N ALA A 9 -47.43 -36.38 14.50
CA ALA A 9 -48.55 -36.60 13.56
C ALA A 9 -48.17 -36.08 12.15
N LEU A 10 -48.51 -36.87 11.15
CA LEU A 10 -48.22 -36.79 9.71
C LEU A 10 -49.50 -36.40 8.93
N LEU A 11 -49.39 -35.51 7.91
CA LEU A 11 -50.02 -35.45 6.55
C LEU A 11 -51.55 -35.76 6.34
N PRO A 12 -52.19 -35.59 5.15
CA PRO A 12 -51.87 -34.91 3.86
C PRO A 12 -53.05 -34.09 3.22
N LEU A 13 -52.86 -33.62 1.96
CA LEU A 13 -53.81 -33.39 0.82
C LEU A 13 -53.66 -31.99 0.18
N GLN A 14 -52.91 -31.83 -0.92
CA GLN A 14 -53.31 -31.92 -2.34
C GLN A 14 -54.51 -31.05 -2.77
N ILE A 15 -54.30 -30.20 -3.79
CA ILE A 15 -55.18 -30.03 -4.97
C ILE A 15 -54.41 -29.30 -6.13
N SER A 16 -54.35 -30.02 -7.26
CA SER A 16 -54.34 -29.63 -8.70
C SER A 16 -53.33 -28.64 -9.33
N HIS A 17 -52.54 -29.21 -10.26
CA HIS A 17 -52.06 -28.67 -11.56
C HIS A 17 -53.25 -28.38 -12.54
N PRO A 18 -53.12 -27.74 -13.75
CA PRO A 18 -51.99 -27.93 -14.69
C PRO A 18 -51.70 -26.83 -15.78
N ILE A 19 -50.69 -27.16 -16.63
CA ILE A 19 -50.42 -26.74 -18.04
C ILE A 19 -49.46 -25.54 -18.30
N ALA A 20 -48.51 -25.83 -19.20
CA ALA A 20 -47.30 -25.13 -19.65
C ALA A 20 -47.55 -24.20 -20.88
N PRO A 21 -46.58 -23.95 -21.81
CA PRO A 21 -45.23 -23.36 -21.72
C PRO A 21 -45.09 -22.10 -22.63
N ALA A 22 -44.08 -21.23 -22.44
CA ALA A 22 -43.61 -20.35 -23.54
C ALA A 22 -42.18 -19.78 -23.29
N LEU A 23 -41.50 -19.61 -24.42
CA LEU A 23 -40.07 -19.36 -24.69
C LEU A 23 -39.56 -17.91 -24.38
N PRO A 24 -38.25 -17.65 -24.58
CA PRO A 24 -37.55 -16.43 -24.17
C PRO A 24 -37.58 -15.30 -25.23
N HIS A 25 -37.47 -14.06 -24.77
CA HIS A 25 -37.10 -12.88 -25.58
C HIS A 25 -36.02 -12.12 -24.80
N ALA A 26 -34.77 -12.05 -25.25
CA ALA A 26 -34.22 -11.33 -26.41
C ALA A 26 -34.09 -9.80 -26.19
N ALA A 27 -32.82 -9.38 -26.20
CA ALA A 27 -32.25 -8.12 -26.68
C ALA A 27 -32.56 -6.81 -25.93
N ALA A 28 -31.49 -6.24 -25.36
CA ALA A 28 -31.12 -4.86 -25.68
C ALA A 28 -29.59 -4.77 -25.78
N PHE A 29 -29.10 -4.77 -27.03
CA PHE A 29 -27.81 -4.20 -27.37
C PHE A 29 -27.84 -2.72 -27.02
N PHE A 30 -27.00 -2.28 -26.09
CA PHE A 30 -26.50 -0.91 -26.08
C PHE A 30 -24.99 -0.98 -26.25
N PHE A 31 -24.55 -0.69 -27.47
CA PHE A 31 -23.21 -0.15 -27.69
C PHE A 31 -23.14 1.20 -26.98
N ALA A 32 -22.27 1.32 -25.99
CA ALA A 32 -21.83 2.60 -25.47
C ALA A 32 -20.33 2.52 -25.16
N ALA A 33 -19.56 3.08 -26.09
CA ALA A 33 -18.25 3.73 -26.04
C ALA A 33 -17.15 3.29 -25.03
N PRO A 34 -15.87 3.31 -25.45
CA PRO A 34 -14.74 3.00 -24.58
C PRO A 34 -14.61 4.03 -23.44
N LYS A 35 -14.15 3.55 -22.28
CA LYS A 35 -13.82 4.36 -21.08
C LYS A 35 -12.61 5.28 -21.35
N SER A 36 -12.79 6.33 -22.14
CA SER A 36 -11.80 7.38 -22.40
C SER A 36 -12.38 8.78 -22.20
N ALA A 37 -13.32 8.94 -21.27
CA ALA A 37 -13.94 10.23 -20.98
C ALA A 37 -14.48 10.30 -19.55
N LEU A 38 -13.58 10.32 -18.56
CA LEU A 38 -13.85 10.90 -17.24
C LEU A 38 -12.52 11.44 -16.70
N PHE A 39 -12.06 12.57 -17.26
CA PHE A 39 -11.00 13.37 -16.66
C PHE A 39 -11.50 14.79 -16.44
N SER A 40 -11.27 15.24 -15.20
CA SER A 40 -11.51 16.57 -14.60
C SER A 40 -12.96 16.95 -14.27
N ILE A 41 -13.21 17.27 -12.99
CA ILE A 41 -13.73 18.57 -12.50
C ILE A 41 -13.82 18.47 -10.96
N TYR A 42 -12.88 19.09 -10.25
CA TYR A 42 -13.16 19.70 -8.95
C TYR A 42 -12.81 21.20 -9.06
N PRO A 43 -13.74 22.12 -8.74
CA PRO A 43 -13.47 23.54 -8.85
C PRO A 43 -12.63 24.03 -7.66
N ALA A 44 -11.58 24.80 -7.98
CA ALA A 44 -10.77 25.51 -7.01
C ALA A 44 -11.59 26.60 -6.30
N VAL A 45 -11.57 26.60 -4.98
CA VAL A 45 -12.07 27.72 -4.16
C VAL A 45 -10.90 28.62 -3.82
N ASN A 46 -10.87 29.81 -4.44
CA ASN A 46 -10.01 30.93 -4.06
C ASN A 46 -10.37 31.42 -2.64
N GLN A 47 -9.37 31.82 -1.83
CA GLN A 47 -9.17 33.22 -1.41
C GLN A 47 -8.12 33.45 -0.28
N PHE A 48 -7.18 34.38 -0.56
CA PHE A 48 -6.46 35.34 0.32
C PHE A 48 -5.17 34.93 1.10
N PRO A 49 -4.26 35.88 1.44
CA PRO A 49 -3.33 36.56 0.52
C PRO A 49 -1.86 36.54 1.00
N ALA A 50 -0.94 36.87 0.08
CA ALA A 50 0.49 37.03 0.32
C ALA A 50 0.87 38.37 0.99
N SER A 51 1.98 38.40 1.73
CA SER A 51 2.99 39.50 1.84
C SER A 51 3.95 39.28 3.04
N PRO A 52 5.07 40.03 3.19
CA PRO A 52 6.14 40.29 2.22
C PRO A 52 7.57 40.08 2.81
N SER A 53 8.56 40.19 1.92
CA SER A 53 10.01 40.17 2.13
C SER A 53 10.58 41.33 2.98
N ARG A 54 11.71 41.09 3.69
CA ARG A 54 12.71 42.11 4.10
C ARG A 54 14.15 41.54 4.26
N THR A 55 14.99 41.86 3.28
CA THR A 55 16.38 42.41 3.26
C THR A 55 17.48 42.10 4.34
N PRO A 56 18.78 42.27 3.98
CA PRO A 56 19.93 41.57 4.55
C PRO A 56 20.76 42.38 5.57
N ILE A 57 21.69 41.71 6.29
CA ILE A 57 22.68 42.34 7.19
C ILE A 57 24.11 41.95 6.77
N MET A 58 24.97 42.96 6.66
CA MET A 58 26.42 42.91 6.38
C MET A 58 27.28 42.91 7.66
N GLY A 59 28.50 42.33 7.55
CA GLY A 59 29.69 42.58 8.38
C GLY A 59 29.95 41.52 9.48
N SER A 60 31.16 41.05 9.77
CA SER A 60 32.54 41.42 9.37
C SER A 60 33.57 40.36 9.85
N SER A 61 34.74 40.33 9.17
CA SER A 61 36.12 40.08 9.68
C SER A 61 36.60 38.69 10.19
N GLY A 62 37.27 37.93 9.29
CA GLY A 62 38.59 37.25 9.42
C GLY A 62 38.83 36.05 10.38
N PRO A 63 39.93 35.26 10.26
CA PRO A 63 41.08 35.38 9.35
C PRO A 63 41.39 34.14 8.45
N MET A 64 41.87 34.45 7.25
CA MET A 64 43.05 33.92 6.54
C MET A 64 43.58 32.51 6.91
N PHE A 65 43.32 31.52 6.06
CA PHE A 65 44.16 30.33 5.91
C PHE A 65 44.56 30.11 4.44
N SER A 66 45.78 29.60 4.30
CA SER A 66 46.66 29.57 3.14
C SER A 66 46.09 29.04 1.82
N ARG A 67 46.31 29.84 0.78
CA ARG A 67 46.18 29.53 -0.65
C ARG A 67 47.21 28.48 -1.07
N VAL A 68 46.80 27.22 -1.19
CA VAL A 68 47.53 26.23 -1.99
C VAL A 68 47.18 26.51 -3.45
N GLN A 69 48.13 27.08 -4.18
CA GLN A 69 48.06 27.18 -5.63
C GLN A 69 48.14 25.76 -6.19
N ASN A 70 47.04 25.26 -6.76
CA ASN A 70 47.10 24.08 -7.60
C ASN A 70 46.87 24.47 -9.06
N ARG A 71 47.68 23.83 -9.90
CA ARG A 71 48.11 24.26 -11.23
C ARG A 71 46.97 24.37 -12.23
N ASN A 72 47.11 25.34 -13.14
CA ASN A 72 46.34 25.51 -14.36
C ASN A 72 46.20 24.18 -15.12
N PHE A 73 45.02 23.57 -15.05
CA PHE A 73 44.53 22.67 -16.09
C PHE A 73 43.60 23.50 -16.98
N ARG A 74 44.03 23.78 -18.21
CA ARG A 74 43.14 24.20 -19.29
C ARG A 74 42.60 22.94 -19.96
N PRO A 75 41.30 22.63 -19.91
CA PRO A 75 40.71 21.76 -20.91
C PRO A 75 40.34 22.60 -22.13
N ALA A 76 40.68 22.06 -23.28
CA ALA A 76 40.38 22.60 -24.59
C ALA A 76 38.87 22.78 -24.82
N GLU A 77 38.55 23.76 -25.67
CA GLU A 77 37.24 24.01 -26.23
C GLU A 77 36.75 22.81 -27.03
N ALA A 78 35.90 21.97 -26.42
CA ALA A 78 34.99 21.03 -27.08
C ALA A 78 34.06 20.38 -26.06
N ALA A 79 32.90 20.97 -25.80
CA ALA A 79 31.79 20.25 -25.19
C ALA A 79 30.48 20.94 -25.62
N GLY A 80 29.69 20.24 -26.44
CA GLY A 80 28.33 20.64 -26.74
C GLY A 80 27.52 20.74 -25.45
N ASP A 81 26.54 21.64 -25.48
CA ASP A 81 25.55 21.84 -24.42
C ASP A 81 24.85 20.53 -24.09
N LEU A 82 25.32 19.85 -23.03
CA LEU A 82 24.80 18.57 -22.55
C LEU A 82 23.88 18.78 -21.35
N THR A 83 23.10 19.86 -21.34
CA THR A 83 22.14 20.16 -20.28
C THR A 83 20.69 19.90 -20.69
N THR A 84 20.42 18.81 -21.43
CA THR A 84 19.07 18.24 -21.42
C THR A 84 18.85 17.59 -20.06
N SER A 85 18.31 18.32 -19.09
CA SER A 85 17.85 17.73 -17.83
C SER A 85 16.72 16.77 -18.16
N TYR A 86 17.04 15.48 -18.24
CA TYR A 86 16.00 14.46 -18.29
C TYR A 86 15.14 14.61 -17.03
N PRO A 87 13.80 14.66 -17.15
CA PRO A 87 12.95 14.70 -15.97
C PRO A 87 13.17 13.42 -15.18
N SER A 88 13.82 13.55 -14.00
CA SER A 88 13.95 12.46 -13.04
C SER A 88 12.71 12.47 -12.16
N GLY A 89 12.12 11.29 -11.96
CA GLY A 89 11.11 11.07 -10.95
C GLY A 89 11.70 11.05 -9.54
N GLU A 90 10.85 10.73 -8.58
CA GLU A 90 11.22 10.57 -7.16
C GLU A 90 10.54 9.31 -6.60
N ILE A 91 11.19 8.61 -5.68
CA ILE A 91 10.64 7.45 -4.98
C ILE A 91 10.55 7.76 -3.49
N HIS A 92 9.35 7.65 -2.92
CA HIS A 92 9.11 7.83 -1.50
C HIS A 92 8.52 6.57 -0.89
N ASP A 93 9.25 5.97 0.04
CA ASP A 93 8.85 4.74 0.72
C ASP A 93 8.25 5.04 2.11
N ILE A 94 7.08 4.47 2.39
CA ILE A 94 6.37 4.57 3.67
C ILE A 94 6.21 3.15 4.23
N VAL A 95 7.00 2.84 5.27
CA VAL A 95 7.11 1.49 5.81
C VAL A 95 6.73 1.40 7.27
N ASP A 96 5.99 0.36 7.66
CA ASP A 96 5.49 0.24 9.03
C ASP A 96 4.96 -1.13 9.42
N PRO A 97 4.82 -1.39 10.74
CA PRO A 97 3.91 -2.43 11.22
C PRO A 97 2.47 -2.19 10.76
N MET A 98 1.64 -3.23 10.88
CA MET A 98 0.19 -3.08 10.69
C MET A 98 -0.36 -2.05 11.68
N PHE A 99 -1.45 -1.38 11.29
CA PHE A 99 -2.18 -0.38 12.11
C PHE A 99 -1.44 0.94 12.40
N ALA A 100 -0.33 1.22 11.70
CA ALA A 100 0.38 2.51 11.82
C ALA A 100 -0.18 3.64 10.93
N GLY A 101 -1.18 3.35 10.07
CA GLY A 101 -1.78 4.34 9.18
C GLY A 101 -1.05 4.56 7.85
N LYS A 102 -0.37 3.54 7.32
CA LYS A 102 0.30 3.57 6.01
C LYS A 102 -0.61 4.03 4.88
N THR A 103 -1.69 3.28 4.65
CA THR A 103 -2.69 3.59 3.63
C THR A 103 -3.25 5.00 3.80
N THR A 104 -3.53 5.43 5.04
CA THR A 104 -3.99 6.80 5.32
C THR A 104 -2.93 7.84 4.93
N SER A 105 -1.65 7.60 5.24
CA SER A 105 -0.56 8.52 4.90
C SER A 105 -0.33 8.58 3.39
N LEU A 106 -0.37 7.44 2.70
CA LEU A 106 -0.34 7.35 1.25
C LEU A 106 -1.47 8.16 0.62
N LEU A 107 -2.74 7.89 1.00
CA LEU A 107 -3.89 8.58 0.42
C LEU A 107 -3.87 10.09 0.68
N ARG A 108 -3.44 10.52 1.88
CA ARG A 108 -3.28 11.96 2.19
C ARG A 108 -2.25 12.62 1.27
N ARG A 109 -1.13 11.95 1.01
CA ARG A 109 -0.10 12.48 0.10
C ARG A 109 -0.60 12.51 -1.34
N ILE A 110 -1.23 11.44 -1.82
CA ILE A 110 -1.86 11.39 -3.15
C ILE A 110 -2.90 12.50 -3.32
N GLN A 111 -3.74 12.72 -2.31
CA GLN A 111 -4.73 13.80 -2.34
C GLN A 111 -4.06 15.18 -2.41
N SER A 112 -3.01 15.42 -1.62
CA SER A 112 -2.25 16.67 -1.68
C SER A 112 -1.62 16.92 -3.06
N GLU A 113 -1.07 15.90 -3.70
CA GLU A 113 -0.52 16.02 -5.06
C GLU A 113 -1.63 16.35 -6.08
N SER A 114 -2.79 15.72 -5.95
CA SER A 114 -3.96 16.00 -6.78
C SER A 114 -4.50 17.42 -6.59
N GLU A 115 -4.57 17.90 -5.34
CA GLU A 115 -4.97 19.27 -5.00
C GLU A 115 -3.99 20.32 -5.55
N ASN A 116 -2.71 19.96 -5.70
CA ASN A 116 -1.70 20.76 -6.38
C ASN A 116 -1.76 20.68 -7.91
N GLY A 117 -2.79 20.02 -8.47
CA GLY A 117 -3.05 19.95 -9.91
C GLY A 117 -2.27 18.85 -10.64
N ARG A 118 -1.59 17.94 -9.92
CA ARG A 118 -0.90 16.81 -10.53
C ARG A 118 -1.85 15.66 -10.82
N SER A 119 -1.59 14.95 -11.90
CA SER A 119 -2.32 13.75 -12.30
C SER A 119 -1.85 12.56 -11.48
N VAL A 120 -2.78 11.93 -10.76
CA VAL A 120 -2.47 10.87 -9.78
C VAL A 120 -3.23 9.58 -10.08
N ALA A 121 -2.62 8.45 -9.72
CA ALA A 121 -3.28 7.16 -9.69
C ALA A 121 -2.81 6.34 -8.49
N VAL A 122 -3.66 5.45 -7.98
CA VAL A 122 -3.31 4.53 -6.88
C VAL A 122 -3.51 3.09 -7.32
N VAL A 123 -2.55 2.24 -7.00
CA VAL A 123 -2.52 0.81 -7.28
C VAL A 123 -2.48 0.04 -5.96
N LYS A 124 -3.21 -1.07 -5.89
CA LYS A 124 -3.14 -2.02 -4.77
C LYS A 124 -3.04 -3.44 -5.30
N SER A 125 -2.53 -4.35 -4.47
CA SER A 125 -2.52 -5.78 -4.83
C SER A 125 -3.93 -6.37 -4.77
N ASP A 126 -4.28 -7.22 -5.73
CA ASP A 126 -5.53 -7.98 -5.75
C ASP A 126 -5.61 -9.05 -4.65
N LYS A 127 -4.47 -9.43 -4.08
CA LYS A 127 -4.37 -10.28 -2.90
C LYS A 127 -5.00 -9.63 -1.67
N ASP A 128 -5.00 -8.30 -1.57
CA ASP A 128 -5.65 -7.61 -0.47
C ASP A 128 -7.16 -7.43 -0.71
N THR A 129 -7.93 -8.39 -0.21
CA THR A 129 -9.40 -8.42 -0.33
C THR A 129 -10.14 -7.82 0.87
N ARG A 130 -9.43 -7.23 1.86
CA ARG A 130 -10.05 -6.81 3.14
C ARG A 130 -11.06 -5.66 3.01
N TYR A 131 -10.92 -4.80 2.00
CA TYR A 131 -11.74 -3.59 1.84
C TYR A 131 -12.38 -3.42 0.45
N GLY A 132 -12.43 -4.49 -0.36
CA GLY A 132 -12.92 -4.49 -1.73
C GLY A 132 -11.83 -4.28 -2.80
N LEU A 133 -12.15 -4.61 -4.05
CA LEU A 133 -11.22 -4.57 -5.19
C LEU A 133 -11.07 -3.16 -5.79
N ASP A 134 -12.16 -2.38 -5.86
CA ASP A 134 -12.18 -1.14 -6.67
C ASP A 134 -11.93 0.15 -5.87
N SER A 135 -11.69 0.06 -4.56
CA SER A 135 -11.42 1.22 -3.73
C SER A 135 -10.49 0.90 -2.57
N ILE A 136 -9.57 1.82 -2.29
CA ILE A 136 -8.86 1.83 -1.01
C ILE A 136 -9.71 2.61 -0.02
N VAL A 137 -10.13 1.94 1.05
CA VAL A 137 -10.88 2.55 2.14
C VAL A 137 -9.95 2.67 3.34
N THR A 138 -9.71 3.90 3.79
CA THR A 138 -9.03 4.11 5.06
C THR A 138 -10.01 4.07 6.23
N HIS A 139 -9.50 3.84 7.43
CA HIS A 139 -10.27 3.97 8.67
C HIS A 139 -10.92 5.37 8.82
N ASP A 140 -10.32 6.40 8.22
CA ASP A 140 -10.82 7.78 8.21
C ASP A 140 -11.90 8.03 7.13
N SER A 141 -12.42 6.98 6.50
CA SER A 141 -13.47 7.03 5.46
C SER A 141 -13.09 7.75 4.16
N LEU A 142 -11.81 8.09 3.94
CA LEU A 142 -11.31 8.49 2.62
C LEU A 142 -11.39 7.29 1.67
N LYS A 143 -12.07 7.47 0.54
CA LYS A 143 -12.15 6.51 -0.56
C LYS A 143 -11.60 7.14 -1.82
N LEU A 144 -10.53 6.56 -2.35
CA LEU A 144 -10.00 6.91 -3.67
C LEU A 144 -10.14 5.69 -4.60
N PRO A 145 -10.53 5.89 -5.87
CA PRO A 145 -10.53 4.81 -6.85
C PRO A 145 -9.10 4.29 -7.01
N CYS A 146 -8.97 2.96 -7.09
CA CYS A 146 -7.66 2.32 -7.20
C CYS A 146 -7.68 1.20 -8.26
N TRP A 147 -6.50 0.88 -8.75
CA TRP A 147 -6.28 -0.25 -9.64
C TRP A 147 -5.85 -1.46 -8.83
N SER A 148 -6.72 -2.45 -8.71
CA SER A 148 -6.40 -3.74 -8.09
C SER A 148 -5.75 -4.66 -9.11
N LEU A 149 -4.46 -4.97 -8.94
CA LEU A 149 -3.67 -5.73 -9.90
C LEU A 149 -2.88 -6.86 -9.24
N PRO A 150 -2.63 -7.98 -9.96
CA PRO A 150 -1.73 -9.04 -9.48
C PRO A 150 -0.25 -8.66 -9.61
N LYS A 151 0.09 -7.75 -10.53
CA LYS A 151 1.46 -7.32 -10.85
C LYS A 151 1.49 -5.85 -11.27
N LEU A 152 2.54 -5.13 -10.90
CA LEU A 152 2.70 -3.71 -11.25
C LEU A 152 3.01 -3.50 -12.74
N SER A 153 3.71 -4.44 -13.37
CA SER A 153 3.99 -4.46 -14.82
C SER A 153 2.72 -4.37 -15.70
N MET A 154 1.55 -4.73 -15.19
CA MET A 154 0.29 -4.63 -15.91
C MET A 154 -0.32 -3.21 -15.88
N PHE A 155 0.10 -2.37 -14.93
CA PHE A 155 -0.55 -1.09 -14.64
C PHE A 155 -0.64 -0.17 -15.85
N ARG A 156 0.46 0.00 -16.58
CA ARG A 156 0.53 0.84 -17.79
C ARG A 156 -0.50 0.43 -18.85
N GLN A 157 -0.67 -0.87 -19.06
CA GLN A 157 -1.65 -1.37 -20.03
C GLN A 157 -3.08 -1.27 -19.50
N SER A 158 -3.30 -1.60 -18.22
CA SER A 158 -4.62 -1.55 -17.59
C SER A 158 -5.20 -0.13 -17.56
N LEU A 159 -4.37 0.88 -17.27
CA LEU A 159 -4.75 2.28 -17.31
C LEU A 159 -4.91 2.80 -18.74
N GLY A 160 -4.15 2.25 -19.68
CA GLY A 160 -3.98 2.75 -21.03
C GLY A 160 -2.74 3.62 -21.15
N VAL A 161 -1.97 3.40 -22.22
CA VAL A 161 -0.63 4.00 -22.40
C VAL A 161 -0.68 5.53 -22.39
N ASP A 162 -1.65 6.13 -23.08
CA ASP A 162 -1.79 7.59 -23.14
C ASP A 162 -2.12 8.19 -21.77
N ALA A 163 -3.02 7.55 -21.01
CA ALA A 163 -3.37 7.98 -19.67
C ALA A 163 -2.20 7.80 -18.69
N TYR A 164 -1.44 6.71 -18.80
CA TYR A 164 -0.22 6.51 -18.01
C TYR A 164 0.85 7.57 -18.30
N ASN A 165 1.03 7.95 -19.57
CA ASN A 165 2.00 8.98 -19.94
C ASN A 165 1.64 10.36 -19.38
N GLN A 166 0.37 10.61 -19.06
CA GLN A 166 -0.13 11.84 -18.42
C GLN A 166 -0.10 11.78 -16.89
N LEU A 167 0.29 10.65 -16.27
CA LEU A 167 0.42 10.56 -14.82
C LEU A 167 1.70 11.20 -14.34
N ASP A 168 1.57 12.02 -13.31
CA ASP A 168 2.69 12.61 -12.58
C ASP A 168 3.06 11.78 -11.34
N VAL A 169 2.05 11.21 -10.65
CA VAL A 169 2.23 10.52 -9.37
C VAL A 169 1.53 9.16 -9.36
N ILE A 170 2.25 8.13 -8.89
CA ILE A 170 1.72 6.78 -8.69
C ILE A 170 1.84 6.41 -7.21
N GLY A 171 0.70 6.16 -6.57
CA GLY A 171 0.64 5.57 -5.24
C GLY A 171 0.55 4.05 -5.32
N ILE A 172 1.32 3.34 -4.50
CA ILE A 172 1.28 1.87 -4.41
C ILE A 172 0.99 1.49 -2.96
N ASP A 173 -0.16 0.86 -2.71
CA ASP A 173 -0.54 0.35 -1.39
C ASP A 173 -0.31 -1.16 -1.27
N GLU A 174 -0.05 -1.61 -0.04
CA GLU A 174 0.28 -3.00 0.30
C GLU A 174 1.41 -3.58 -0.59
N ALA A 175 2.45 -2.76 -0.79
CA ALA A 175 3.51 -3.00 -1.77
C ALA A 175 4.29 -4.29 -1.55
N GLN A 176 4.30 -4.85 -0.33
CA GLN A 176 4.96 -6.11 -0.02
C GLN A 176 4.41 -7.32 -0.81
N PHE A 177 3.22 -7.18 -1.42
CA PHE A 177 2.64 -8.24 -2.26
C PHE A 177 3.12 -8.23 -3.72
N PHE A 178 3.83 -7.18 -4.15
CA PHE A 178 4.33 -7.07 -5.52
C PHE A 178 5.78 -7.53 -5.62
N GLY A 179 5.99 -8.68 -6.26
CA GLY A 179 7.33 -9.19 -6.54
C GLY A 179 8.10 -8.42 -7.62
N ASP A 180 7.41 -7.59 -8.41
CA ASP A 180 7.97 -6.72 -9.45
C ASP A 180 8.11 -5.26 -9.00
N LEU A 181 8.05 -4.99 -7.68
CA LEU A 181 8.11 -3.63 -7.10
C LEU A 181 9.39 -2.88 -7.47
N TYR A 182 10.55 -3.52 -7.34
CA TYR A 182 11.84 -2.89 -7.61
C TYR A 182 11.95 -2.40 -9.05
N ASP A 183 11.70 -3.30 -10.01
CA ASP A 183 11.81 -2.97 -11.44
C ASP A 183 10.79 -1.90 -11.85
N PHE A 184 9.56 -1.98 -11.32
CA PHE A 184 8.53 -0.98 -11.57
C PHE A 184 8.93 0.41 -11.05
N CYS A 185 9.41 0.51 -9.80
CA CYS A 185 9.78 1.79 -9.21
C CYS A 185 10.94 2.43 -9.99
N ARG A 186 11.96 1.63 -10.32
CA ARG A 186 13.10 2.09 -11.12
C ARG A 186 12.67 2.59 -12.50
N GLU A 187 11.83 1.84 -13.23
CA GLU A 187 11.34 2.27 -14.55
C GLU A 187 10.50 3.55 -14.45
N ALA A 188 9.52 3.57 -13.54
CA ALA A 188 8.60 4.69 -13.38
C ALA A 188 9.31 5.99 -12.97
N ALA A 189 10.29 5.92 -12.06
CA ALA A 189 11.02 7.10 -11.60
C ALA A 189 12.16 7.49 -12.55
N ASP A 190 13.07 6.57 -12.86
CA ASP A 190 14.32 6.89 -13.57
C ASP A 190 14.08 7.13 -15.08
N GLN A 191 13.12 6.44 -15.69
CA GLN A 191 12.87 6.48 -17.14
C GLN A 191 11.64 7.30 -17.50
N ASP A 192 10.55 7.10 -16.76
CA ASP A 192 9.27 7.73 -17.07
C ASP A 192 9.04 9.08 -16.34
N GLY A 193 9.95 9.47 -15.44
CA GLY A 193 9.94 10.77 -14.76
C GLY A 193 8.81 10.94 -13.72
N LYS A 194 8.31 9.85 -13.13
CA LYS A 194 7.14 9.86 -12.23
C LYS A 194 7.55 9.91 -10.76
N THR A 195 6.72 10.57 -9.95
CA THR A 195 6.81 10.43 -8.49
C THR A 195 6.09 9.15 -8.06
N VAL A 196 6.80 8.22 -7.43
CA VAL A 196 6.26 6.96 -6.92
C VAL A 196 6.21 7.03 -5.39
N ILE A 197 5.02 6.87 -4.80
CA ILE A 197 4.81 6.83 -3.36
C ILE A 197 4.40 5.42 -2.98
N VAL A 198 5.27 4.71 -2.26
CA VAL A 198 5.11 3.30 -1.91
C VAL A 198 4.70 3.20 -0.44
N ALA A 199 3.71 2.36 -0.15
CA ALA A 199 3.30 2.04 1.20
C ALA A 199 3.26 0.52 1.38
N GLY A 200 4.00 0.01 2.37
CA GLY A 200 4.06 -1.43 2.61
C GLY A 200 4.65 -1.83 3.96
N LEU A 201 4.63 -3.12 4.25
CA LEU A 201 5.27 -3.68 5.45
C LEU A 201 6.79 -3.76 5.25
N ASP A 202 7.58 -3.28 6.22
CA ASP A 202 9.04 -3.48 6.27
C ASP A 202 9.42 -4.92 6.64
N GLY A 203 8.53 -5.63 7.33
CA GLY A 203 8.69 -7.06 7.62
C GLY A 203 7.37 -7.72 7.98
N ASP A 204 7.36 -9.05 7.86
CA ASP A 204 6.23 -9.88 8.27
C ASP A 204 6.15 -10.04 9.81
N TYR A 205 5.25 -10.91 10.27
CA TYR A 205 5.08 -11.21 11.70
C TYR A 205 6.30 -11.89 12.34
N MET A 206 7.25 -12.38 11.54
CA MET A 206 8.52 -13.00 11.94
C MET A 206 9.71 -12.03 11.81
N ARG A 207 9.48 -10.82 11.26
CA ARG A 207 10.52 -9.85 10.84
C ARG A 207 11.39 -10.35 9.68
N SER A 208 10.83 -11.16 8.79
CA SER A 208 11.48 -11.52 7.52
C SER A 208 11.56 -10.32 6.58
N PHE A 209 12.53 -10.37 5.65
CA PHE A 209 12.67 -9.34 4.62
C PHE A 209 11.42 -9.25 3.73
N SER A 210 11.05 -8.02 3.41
CA SER A 210 9.95 -7.66 2.50
C SER A 210 10.53 -7.07 1.22
N ALA A 211 9.88 -7.28 0.06
CA ALA A 211 10.26 -6.66 -1.21
C ALA A 211 10.30 -5.12 -1.14
N VAL A 212 9.59 -4.54 -0.17
CA VAL A 212 9.61 -3.10 0.09
C VAL A 212 10.98 -2.61 0.56
N LEU A 213 11.77 -3.47 1.22
CA LEU A 213 13.13 -3.09 1.64
C LEU A 213 14.10 -2.99 0.47
N ASP A 214 13.83 -3.67 -0.64
CA ASP A 214 14.72 -3.69 -1.81
C ASP A 214 14.73 -2.36 -2.57
N ILE A 215 13.69 -1.53 -2.41
CA ILE A 215 13.61 -0.20 -3.04
C ILE A 215 14.26 0.91 -2.22
N ILE A 216 14.69 0.64 -0.97
CA ILE A 216 15.35 1.65 -0.13
C ILE A 216 16.56 2.31 -0.82
N PRO A 217 17.44 1.58 -1.53
CA PRO A 217 18.56 2.19 -2.25
C PRO A 217 18.14 3.11 -3.41
N LEU A 218 16.92 2.97 -3.91
CA LEU A 218 16.34 3.83 -4.96
C LEU A 218 15.57 5.02 -4.39
N ALA A 219 15.22 4.98 -3.10
CA ALA A 219 14.28 5.93 -2.50
C ALA A 219 14.93 7.28 -2.15
N ASP A 220 14.32 8.37 -2.60
CA ASP A 220 14.63 9.75 -2.19
C ASP A 220 14.22 10.02 -0.74
N SER A 221 13.21 9.32 -0.23
CA SER A 221 12.84 9.37 1.18
C SER A 221 12.29 8.05 1.68
N VAL A 222 12.66 7.68 2.91
CA VAL A 222 12.08 6.55 3.62
C VAL A 222 11.45 7.05 4.93
N THR A 223 10.16 6.83 5.09
CA THR A 223 9.40 7.21 6.28
C THR A 223 8.94 5.97 7.00
N LYS A 224 9.38 5.82 8.25
CA LYS A 224 8.89 4.77 9.16
C LYS A 224 7.96 5.36 10.20
N LEU A 225 6.65 5.16 10.05
CA LEU A 225 5.66 5.55 11.05
C LEU A 225 5.74 4.62 12.27
N THR A 226 4.80 4.80 13.20
CA THR A 226 4.67 3.92 14.37
C THR A 226 3.23 3.80 14.79
N ALA A 227 2.83 2.59 15.17
CA ALA A 227 1.55 2.34 15.81
C ALA A 227 1.64 2.54 17.34
N ARG A 228 0.54 2.25 18.03
CA ARG A 228 0.48 2.14 19.50
C ARG A 228 0.45 0.68 19.89
N CYS A 229 1.31 0.28 20.84
CA CYS A 229 1.36 -1.08 21.33
C CYS A 229 0.06 -1.44 22.04
N GLU A 230 -0.61 -2.49 21.58
CA GLU A 230 -1.90 -2.92 22.14
C GLU A 230 -1.77 -3.36 23.61
N LEU A 231 -0.58 -3.82 24.02
CA LEU A 231 -0.33 -4.31 25.39
C LEU A 231 0.12 -3.24 26.39
N CYS A 232 0.72 -2.12 25.95
CA CYS A 232 1.20 -1.09 26.90
C CYS A 232 1.10 0.36 26.44
N GLY A 233 0.51 0.65 25.28
CA GLY A 233 0.31 2.01 24.76
C GLY A 233 1.58 2.76 24.31
N LYS A 234 2.77 2.20 24.52
CA LYS A 234 4.04 2.75 23.99
C LYS A 234 4.08 2.64 22.46
N ARG A 235 5.06 3.28 21.82
CA ARG A 235 5.25 3.16 20.36
C ARG A 235 5.47 1.69 19.97
N ALA A 236 4.72 1.25 18.97
CA ALA A 236 4.83 -0.07 18.35
C ALA A 236 5.53 0.04 17.01
N PHE A 237 6.45 -0.89 16.79
CA PHE A 237 7.30 -0.97 15.59
C PHE A 237 7.20 -2.32 14.90
N PHE A 238 6.42 -3.26 15.47
CA PHE A 238 6.33 -4.63 14.99
C PHE A 238 4.88 -5.08 14.98
N THR A 239 4.58 -6.00 14.07
CA THR A 239 3.33 -6.75 14.03
C THR A 239 3.58 -8.09 14.72
N LEU A 240 2.74 -8.47 15.68
CA LEU A 240 2.71 -9.81 16.27
C LEU A 240 1.45 -10.53 15.79
N ARG A 241 1.59 -11.79 15.37
CA ARG A 241 0.46 -12.67 15.08
C ARG A 241 -0.08 -13.27 16.39
N LYS A 242 -1.40 -13.24 16.55
CA LYS A 242 -2.14 -13.73 17.73
C LYS A 242 -2.46 -15.22 17.64
N THR A 243 -2.45 -15.80 16.43
CA THR A 243 -2.85 -17.19 16.16
C THR A 243 -1.65 -18.09 15.84
N ASP A 244 -1.86 -19.40 15.94
CA ASP A 244 -0.84 -20.42 15.70
C ASP A 244 -0.64 -20.77 14.21
N GLU A 245 -1.40 -20.15 13.30
CA GLU A 245 -1.19 -20.34 11.87
C GLU A 245 0.23 -19.95 11.46
N THR A 246 0.90 -20.83 10.71
CA THR A 246 2.31 -20.64 10.30
C THR A 246 2.48 -20.08 8.89
N LYS A 247 1.39 -19.97 8.11
CA LYS A 247 1.44 -19.41 6.74
C LYS A 247 2.02 -18.00 6.77
N VAL A 248 3.08 -17.73 6.03
CA VAL A 248 3.73 -16.40 5.99
C VAL A 248 2.74 -15.35 5.49
N GLU A 249 2.11 -15.61 4.35
CA GLU A 249 1.07 -14.77 3.76
C GLU A 249 -0.31 -15.21 4.28
N LEU A 250 -0.85 -14.48 5.25
CA LEU A 250 -2.23 -14.63 5.74
C LEU A 250 -2.88 -13.26 5.79
N ILE A 251 -3.83 -13.03 4.87
CA ILE A 251 -4.59 -11.79 4.75
C ILE A 251 -5.64 -11.74 5.86
N ALA A 252 -5.38 -10.95 6.89
CA ALA A 252 -6.28 -10.78 8.02
C ALA A 252 -6.09 -9.41 8.68
N GLY A 253 -6.96 -9.07 9.63
CA GLY A 253 -7.01 -7.78 10.31
C GLY A 253 -6.55 -7.88 11.76
N ALA A 254 -7.20 -7.10 12.63
CA ALA A 254 -6.92 -6.99 14.06
C ALA A 254 -7.28 -8.25 14.87
N ASP A 255 -8.07 -9.15 14.27
CA ASP A 255 -8.41 -10.47 14.78
C ASP A 255 -7.19 -11.39 14.83
N VAL A 256 -6.31 -11.30 13.83
CA VAL A 256 -5.11 -12.15 13.71
C VAL A 256 -3.83 -11.42 14.10
N TYR A 257 -3.76 -10.10 13.95
CA TYR A 257 -2.53 -9.35 14.16
C TYR A 257 -2.71 -8.21 15.18
N MET A 258 -1.63 -7.89 15.89
CA MET A 258 -1.56 -6.68 16.73
C MET A 258 -0.24 -5.92 16.61
N PRO A 259 -0.27 -4.59 16.74
CA PRO A 259 0.93 -3.78 16.83
C PRO A 259 1.55 -3.90 18.24
N VAL A 260 2.85 -4.16 18.33
CA VAL A 260 3.57 -4.30 19.60
C VAL A 260 4.90 -3.55 19.63
N CYS A 261 5.32 -3.19 20.85
CA CYS A 261 6.66 -2.68 21.10
C CYS A 261 7.69 -3.82 21.07
N ARG A 262 8.98 -3.48 21.07
CA ARG A 262 10.08 -4.47 21.00
C ARG A 262 10.00 -5.53 22.10
N GLN A 263 9.80 -5.09 23.34
CA GLN A 263 9.72 -5.98 24.50
C GLN A 263 8.61 -7.03 24.32
N HIS A 264 7.41 -6.57 23.97
CA HIS A 264 6.26 -7.44 23.80
C HIS A 264 6.32 -8.33 22.56
N TYR A 265 6.98 -7.88 21.49
CA TYR A 265 7.27 -8.78 20.37
C TYR A 265 8.16 -9.94 20.83
N VAL A 266 9.29 -9.64 21.48
CA VAL A 266 10.27 -10.67 21.87
C VAL A 266 9.68 -11.63 22.90
N SER A 267 8.96 -11.11 23.91
CA SER A 267 8.29 -11.96 24.90
C SER A 267 7.13 -12.75 24.29
N GLY A 268 6.38 -12.14 23.37
CA GLY A 268 5.26 -12.80 22.68
C GLY A 268 5.73 -13.96 21.79
N GLN A 269 6.81 -13.78 21.04
CA GLN A 269 7.40 -14.85 20.24
C GLN A 269 7.84 -16.04 21.10
N ALA A 270 8.48 -15.78 22.25
CA ALA A 270 8.86 -16.86 23.18
C ALA A 270 7.66 -17.65 23.70
N VAL A 271 6.51 -16.99 23.94
CA VAL A 271 5.27 -17.67 24.33
C VAL A 271 4.74 -18.53 23.18
N VAL A 272 4.67 -17.99 21.96
CA VAL A 272 4.21 -18.73 20.78
C VAL A 272 5.08 -19.96 20.50
N GLU A 273 6.41 -19.82 20.57
CA GLU A 273 7.36 -20.92 20.41
C GLU A 273 7.18 -22.00 21.50
N ALA A 274 7.02 -21.58 22.76
CA ALA A 274 6.80 -22.51 23.87
C ALA A 274 5.46 -23.25 23.74
N THR A 275 4.38 -22.56 23.36
CA THR A 275 3.08 -23.18 23.11
C THR A 275 3.16 -24.20 21.98
N ARG A 276 3.88 -23.87 20.90
CA ARG A 276 4.09 -24.78 19.77
C ARG A 276 4.86 -26.05 20.17
N ALA A 277 5.91 -25.92 20.97
CA ALA A 277 6.68 -27.07 21.46
C ALA A 277 5.82 -28.04 22.27
N VAL A 278 4.93 -27.53 23.14
CA VAL A 278 4.02 -28.35 23.94
C VAL A 278 2.99 -29.10 23.09
N VAL A 279 2.49 -28.47 22.02
CA VAL A 279 1.54 -29.09 21.08
C VAL A 279 2.22 -30.19 20.26
N GLU A 280 3.45 -29.96 19.80
CA GLU A 280 4.23 -30.94 19.02
C GLU A 280 4.70 -32.14 19.88
N GLU A 281 4.89 -31.95 21.19
CA GLU A 281 5.27 -33.02 22.15
C GLU A 281 4.10 -33.88 22.67
N SER A 282 2.87 -33.65 22.20
CA SER A 282 1.68 -34.42 22.59
C SER A 282 1.26 -35.44 21.51
N PRO A 283 1.96 -36.57 21.29
CA PRO A 283 1.46 -37.61 20.41
C PRO A 283 0.28 -38.30 21.10
N GLN A 284 -0.92 -38.17 20.51
CA GLN A 284 -2.06 -39.03 20.81
C GLN A 284 -1.69 -40.50 20.53
N LYS A 285 -1.18 -41.22 21.53
CA LYS A 285 -1.29 -42.68 21.59
C LYS A 285 -2.65 -43.02 22.18
N VAL A 286 -3.69 -42.95 21.36
CA VAL A 286 -4.91 -43.72 21.61
C VAL A 286 -4.68 -45.11 21.00
N GLN A 287 -4.02 -45.99 21.75
CA GLN A 287 -4.13 -47.43 21.51
C GLN A 287 -5.49 -47.87 22.03
N ILE A 288 -6.43 -48.08 21.12
CA ILE A 288 -7.66 -48.80 21.41
C ILE A 288 -7.27 -50.28 21.47
N GLY A 289 -7.25 -50.83 22.68
CA GLY A 289 -7.17 -52.28 22.93
C GLY A 289 -8.52 -52.95 22.79
#